data_AF-A0A7S0Q0K7-F1
#
_entry.id   AF-A0A7S0Q0K7-F1
#
_cell.length_a   1.000
_cell.length_b   1.000
_cell.length_c   1.000
_cell.angle_alpha   90.00
_cell.angle_beta   90.00
_cell.angle_gamma   90.00
#
_symmetry.space_group_name_H-M   'P 1'
#
loop_
_entity.id
_entity.type
_entity.pdbx_description
1 polymer ?
#
loop_
_entity_poly.entity_id
_entity_poly.type
_entity_poly.pdbx_seq_one_letter_code
_entity_poly.pdbx_strand_id
1 'polypeptide(L)'
;AEQFAMGKVRKWKDAHKGRASSTTAVPQLRASWDTRIQARAERTAVMAAQHEAEETIRSSKRAEREARLAKEKKKEENKLKGMQYQVISNSSKIKKMSKKQLRQVRKMDTTGVAPKPVMPAAKKGKTK
;
A
#
# COMPACT_ATOMS: atom_id res chain seq x y z
N ALA A 1 17.62 -77.57 9.01
CA ALA A 1 17.88 -76.14 8.78
C ALA A 1 17.83 -75.89 7.28
N GLU A 2 16.62 -75.68 6.75
CA GLU A 2 16.41 -75.51 5.30
C GLU A 2 16.54 -74.03 4.95
N GLN A 3 17.56 -73.71 4.13
CA GLN A 3 17.75 -72.39 3.56
C GLN A 3 17.00 -72.33 2.23
N PHE A 4 15.86 -71.63 2.18
CA PHE A 4 15.14 -71.36 0.94
C PHE A 4 15.96 -70.39 0.07
N ALA A 5 16.44 -70.86 -1.07
CA ALA A 5 17.07 -70.04 -2.09
C ALA A 5 16.02 -69.12 -2.74
N MET A 6 15.99 -67.85 -2.31
CA MET A 6 15.15 -66.82 -2.91
C MET A 6 15.48 -66.64 -4.40
N GLY A 7 14.48 -66.86 -5.24
CA GLY A 7 14.58 -66.82 -6.71
C GLY A 7 15.03 -65.46 -7.26
N LYS A 8 15.70 -65.49 -8.43
CA LYS A 8 16.23 -64.30 -9.13
C LYS A 8 15.18 -63.20 -9.26
N VAL A 9 15.50 -61.99 -8.81
CA VAL A 9 14.69 -60.78 -8.95
C VAL A 9 14.48 -60.47 -10.45
N ARG A 10 13.28 -59.99 -10.83
CA ARG A 10 12.96 -59.61 -12.22
C ARG A 10 13.79 -58.39 -12.61
N LYS A 11 14.42 -58.39 -13.79
CA LYS A 11 15.36 -57.34 -14.26
C LYS A 11 14.90 -55.88 -14.08
N TRP A 12 13.60 -55.58 -14.17
CA TRP A 12 13.07 -54.22 -13.99
C TRP A 12 12.96 -53.77 -12.52
N LYS A 13 13.03 -54.71 -11.58
CA LYS A 13 13.11 -54.47 -10.13
C LYS A 13 14.56 -54.41 -9.63
N ASP A 14 15.55 -54.60 -10.51
CA ASP A 14 16.94 -54.44 -10.13
C ASP A 14 17.19 -52.97 -9.78
N ALA A 15 17.60 -52.71 -8.54
CA ALA A 15 17.97 -51.37 -8.11
C ALA A 15 19.09 -50.85 -9.04
N HIS A 16 18.87 -49.69 -9.65
CA HIS A 16 19.88 -49.09 -10.51
C HIS A 16 21.06 -48.66 -9.64
N LYS A 17 22.13 -49.48 -9.57
CA LYS A 17 23.30 -49.25 -8.71
C LYS A 17 24.28 -48.21 -9.27
N GLY A 18 23.97 -47.61 -10.41
CA GLY A 18 24.78 -46.56 -11.02
C GLY A 18 24.56 -45.23 -10.31
N ARG A 19 25.65 -44.51 -10.00
CA ARG A 19 25.56 -43.15 -9.45
C ARG A 19 25.02 -42.24 -10.56
N ALA A 20 24.00 -41.41 -10.31
CA ALA A 20 23.38 -40.58 -11.36
C ALA A 20 24.39 -39.73 -12.17
N SER A 21 25.50 -39.35 -11.52
CA SER A 21 26.64 -38.66 -12.13
C SER A 21 27.33 -39.45 -13.25
N SER A 22 27.28 -40.80 -13.27
CA SER A 22 27.88 -41.60 -14.36
C SER A 22 27.00 -41.64 -15.61
N THR A 23 25.69 -41.44 -15.47
CA THR A 23 24.74 -41.44 -16.61
C THR A 23 24.77 -40.12 -17.39
N THR A 24 25.18 -39.02 -16.74
CA THR A 24 25.17 -37.66 -17.31
C THR A 24 26.55 -37.01 -17.37
N ALA A 25 27.63 -37.78 -17.16
CA ALA A 25 29.02 -37.31 -17.27
C ALA A 25 29.49 -37.22 -18.73
N VAL A 26 28.74 -36.47 -19.53
CA VAL A 26 29.06 -36.21 -20.92
C VAL A 26 29.84 -34.87 -20.97
N PRO A 27 31.13 -34.85 -21.36
CA PRO A 27 31.95 -33.63 -21.31
C PRO A 27 31.36 -32.45 -22.09
N GLN A 28 30.70 -32.72 -23.23
CA GLN A 28 30.04 -31.69 -24.03
C GLN A 28 28.78 -31.08 -23.38
N LEU A 29 28.24 -31.66 -22.30
CA LEU A 29 27.14 -31.08 -21.53
C LEU A 29 27.61 -30.13 -20.42
N ARG A 30 28.91 -30.09 -20.10
CA ARG A 30 29.43 -29.19 -19.07
C ARG A 30 29.96 -27.91 -19.71
N ALA A 31 29.28 -26.80 -19.41
CA ALA A 31 29.82 -25.47 -19.67
C ALA A 31 31.19 -25.33 -18.97
N SER A 32 32.19 -24.82 -19.70
CA SER A 32 33.50 -24.48 -19.14
C SER A 32 33.36 -23.48 -18.00
N TRP A 33 34.38 -23.38 -17.14
CA TRP A 33 34.35 -22.41 -16.05
C TRP A 33 34.18 -20.98 -16.58
N ASP A 34 34.89 -20.63 -17.65
CA ASP A 34 34.84 -19.29 -18.25
C ASP A 34 33.45 -18.94 -18.79
N THR A 35 32.78 -19.89 -19.47
CA THR A 35 31.41 -19.68 -19.96
C THR A 35 30.41 -19.49 -18.80
N ARG A 36 30.62 -20.17 -17.67
CA ARG A 36 29.79 -19.95 -16.47
C ARG A 36 30.03 -18.58 -15.82
N ILE A 37 31.27 -18.08 -15.86
CA ILE A 37 31.60 -16.74 -15.37
C ILE A 37 30.98 -15.67 -16.27
N GLN A 38 31.08 -15.83 -17.58
CA GLN A 38 30.43 -14.94 -18.56
C GLN A 38 28.91 -14.90 -18.38
N ALA A 39 28.26 -16.06 -18.32
CA ALA A 39 26.81 -16.14 -18.10
C ALA A 39 26.38 -15.53 -16.76
N ARG A 40 27.23 -15.65 -15.72
CA ARG A 40 26.96 -14.99 -14.43
C ARG A 40 27.07 -13.47 -14.55
N ALA A 41 28.09 -12.96 -15.23
CA ALA A 41 28.29 -11.53 -15.45
C ALA A 41 27.14 -10.92 -16.26
N GLU A 42 26.73 -11.57 -17.34
CA GLU A 42 25.58 -11.17 -18.16
C GLU A 42 24.30 -11.14 -17.33
N ARG A 43 24.02 -12.20 -16.56
CA ARG A 43 22.86 -12.26 -15.67
C ARG A 43 22.87 -11.14 -14.64
N THR A 44 24.02 -10.85 -14.03
CA THR A 44 24.12 -9.75 -13.05
C THR A 44 23.87 -8.39 -13.70
N ALA A 45 24.36 -8.17 -14.92
CA ALA A 45 24.14 -6.92 -15.65
C ALA A 45 22.64 -6.73 -15.99
N VAL A 46 21.97 -7.78 -16.47
CA VAL A 46 20.52 -7.73 -16.77
C VAL A 46 19.70 -7.46 -15.50
N MET A 47 20.03 -8.14 -14.40
CA MET A 47 19.34 -7.94 -13.12
C MET A 47 19.53 -6.54 -12.56
N ALA A 48 20.73 -5.97 -12.69
CA ALA A 48 20.99 -4.59 -12.28
C ALA A 48 20.15 -3.60 -13.10
N ALA A 49 20.14 -3.74 -14.43
CA ALA A 49 19.33 -2.89 -15.31
C ALA A 49 17.82 -3.01 -15.02
N GLN A 50 17.33 -4.23 -14.75
CA GLN A 50 15.94 -4.44 -14.34
C GLN A 50 15.63 -3.74 -13.01
N HIS A 51 16.51 -3.88 -12.02
CA HIS A 51 16.33 -3.25 -10.72
C HIS A 51 16.29 -1.72 -10.81
N GLU A 52 17.18 -1.12 -11.61
CA GLU A 52 17.17 0.33 -11.87
C GLU A 52 15.85 0.78 -12.53
N ALA A 53 15.34 0.04 -13.52
CA ALA A 53 14.06 0.34 -14.15
C ALA A 53 12.89 0.22 -13.14
N GLU A 54 12.90 -0.79 -12.28
CA GLU A 54 11.87 -0.94 -11.25
C GLU A 54 11.92 0.17 -10.20
N GLU A 55 13.11 0.58 -9.76
CA GLU A 55 13.28 1.67 -8.78
C GLU A 55 12.86 3.03 -9.34
N THR A 56 13.11 3.31 -10.62
CA THR A 56 12.62 4.55 -11.25
C THR A 56 11.08 4.58 -11.31
N ILE A 57 10.43 3.46 -11.65
CA ILE A 57 8.96 3.35 -11.64
C ILE A 57 8.41 3.43 -10.21
N ARG A 58 9.11 2.85 -9.24
CA ARG A 58 8.68 2.84 -7.83
C ARG A 58 8.79 4.22 -7.21
N SER A 59 9.87 4.94 -7.49
CA SER A 59 10.09 6.29 -6.99
C SER A 59 9.09 7.29 -7.58
N SER A 60 8.79 7.21 -8.88
CA SER A 60 7.75 8.06 -9.51
C SER A 60 6.37 7.82 -8.89
N LYS A 61 5.95 6.57 -8.72
CA LYS A 61 4.67 6.23 -8.06
C LYS A 61 4.59 6.68 -6.61
N ARG A 62 5.71 6.62 -5.86
CA ARG A 62 5.77 7.14 -4.49
C ARG A 62 5.60 8.66 -4.48
N ALA A 63 6.32 9.38 -5.34
CA ALA A 63 6.22 10.84 -5.46
C ALA A 63 4.79 11.29 -5.82
N GLU A 64 4.13 10.61 -6.76
CA GLU A 64 2.73 10.90 -7.12
C GLU A 64 1.78 10.67 -5.94
N ARG A 65 1.98 9.58 -5.18
CA ARG A 65 1.17 9.28 -4.00
C ARG A 65 1.38 10.33 -2.91
N GLU A 66 2.61 10.72 -2.64
CA GLU A 66 2.96 11.75 -1.67
C GLU A 66 2.35 13.10 -2.05
N ALA A 67 2.43 13.48 -3.33
CA ALA A 67 1.82 14.70 -3.85
C ALA A 67 0.29 14.68 -3.68
N ARG A 68 -0.36 13.53 -3.94
CA ARG A 68 -1.80 13.37 -3.74
C ARG A 68 -2.19 13.50 -2.26
N LEU A 69 -1.48 12.81 -1.38
CA LEU A 69 -1.72 12.88 0.07
C LEU A 69 -1.50 14.30 0.61
N ALA A 70 -0.46 15.00 0.16
CA ALA A 70 -0.22 16.39 0.53
C ALA A 70 -1.34 17.32 0.07
N LYS A 71 -1.85 17.12 -1.17
CA LYS A 71 -2.99 17.88 -1.69
C LYS A 71 -4.28 17.59 -0.92
N GLU A 72 -4.53 16.33 -0.55
CA GLU A 72 -5.68 15.93 0.25
C GLU A 72 -5.63 16.56 1.65
N LYS A 73 -4.48 16.48 2.34
CA LYS A 73 -4.25 17.16 3.63
C LYS A 73 -4.50 18.66 3.53
N LYS A 74 -3.94 19.33 2.53
CA LYS A 74 -4.17 20.77 2.30
C LYS A 74 -5.66 21.07 2.05
N LYS A 75 -6.38 20.19 1.35
CA LYS A 75 -7.82 20.33 1.11
C LYS A 75 -8.61 20.16 2.41
N GLU A 76 -8.22 19.23 3.28
CA GLU A 76 -8.82 19.03 4.60
C GLU A 76 -8.58 20.22 5.52
N GLU A 77 -7.35 20.71 5.60
CA GLU A 77 -7.02 21.92 6.35
C GLU A 77 -7.78 23.14 5.82
N ASN A 78 -7.89 23.31 4.51
CA ASN A 78 -8.65 24.41 3.92
C ASN A 78 -10.15 24.27 4.17
N LYS A 79 -10.70 23.04 4.18
CA LYS A 79 -12.07 22.79 4.61
C LYS A 79 -12.25 23.21 6.07
N LEU A 80 -11.37 22.77 6.98
CA LEU A 80 -11.42 23.14 8.39
C LEU A 80 -11.29 24.66 8.60
N LYS A 81 -10.35 25.32 7.91
CA LYS A 81 -10.14 26.78 7.95
C LYS A 81 -11.31 27.56 7.35
N GLY A 82 -11.88 27.07 6.25
CA GLY A 82 -13.02 27.67 5.55
C GLY A 82 -14.38 27.36 6.15
N MET A 83 -14.45 26.45 7.14
CA MET A 83 -15.70 26.14 7.85
C MET A 83 -16.12 27.34 8.69
N GLN A 84 -17.08 28.10 8.18
CA GLN A 84 -17.77 29.13 8.95
C GLN A 84 -18.70 28.44 9.96
N TYR A 85 -18.34 28.49 11.24
CA TYR A 85 -19.16 27.95 12.33
C TYR A 85 -19.89 29.07 13.09
N GLN A 86 -20.96 28.67 13.79
CA GLN A 86 -21.66 29.51 14.75
C GLN A 86 -21.65 28.78 16.10
N VAL A 87 -21.01 29.37 17.10
CA VAL A 87 -20.95 28.80 18.45
C VAL A 87 -22.31 28.99 19.14
N ILE A 88 -22.92 27.88 19.57
CA ILE A 88 -24.17 27.91 20.34
C ILE A 88 -23.80 27.74 21.82
N SER A 89 -23.64 28.86 22.53
CA SER A 89 -23.30 28.84 23.97
C SER A 89 -24.51 28.56 24.88
N ASN A 90 -25.70 29.01 24.48
CA ASN A 90 -26.90 28.93 25.31
C ASN A 90 -27.73 27.68 25.00
N SER A 91 -27.91 26.80 25.99
CA SER A 91 -28.67 25.54 25.89
C SER A 91 -30.15 25.74 25.55
N SER A 92 -30.75 26.89 25.92
CA SER A 92 -32.14 27.21 25.56
C SER A 92 -32.35 27.36 24.05
N LYS A 93 -31.32 27.77 23.29
CA LYS A 93 -31.40 27.85 21.83
C LYS A 93 -31.53 26.47 21.21
N ILE A 94 -30.73 25.50 21.68
CA ILE A 94 -30.78 24.11 21.21
C ILE A 94 -32.16 23.51 21.47
N LYS A 95 -32.72 23.75 22.66
CA LYS A 95 -34.06 23.24 23.04
C LYS A 95 -35.20 23.82 22.19
N LYS A 96 -35.01 25.02 21.61
CA LYS A 96 -36.00 25.70 20.75
C LYS A 96 -35.83 25.39 19.26
N MET A 97 -34.76 24.70 18.86
CA MET A 97 -34.51 24.37 17.45
C MET A 97 -35.41 23.24 16.96
N SER A 98 -35.85 23.34 15.71
CA SER A 98 -36.58 22.27 15.04
C SER A 98 -35.71 21.02 14.82
N LYS A 99 -36.34 19.86 14.65
CA LYS A 99 -35.65 18.59 14.36
C LYS A 99 -34.74 18.67 13.14
N LYS A 100 -35.10 19.44 12.09
CA LYS A 100 -34.25 19.64 10.92
C LYS A 100 -32.99 20.46 11.24
N GLN A 101 -33.11 21.51 12.05
CA GLN A 101 -31.96 22.34 12.45
C GLN A 101 -31.01 21.56 13.37
N LEU A 102 -31.53 20.74 14.30
CA LEU A 102 -30.71 19.90 15.17
C LEU A 102 -29.87 18.87 14.39
N ARG A 103 -30.35 18.39 13.24
CA ARG A 103 -29.56 17.49 12.35
C ARG A 103 -28.33 18.18 11.74
N GLN A 104 -28.32 19.51 11.66
CA GLN A 104 -27.20 20.28 11.12
C GLN A 104 -26.16 20.65 12.18
N VAL A 105 -26.52 20.58 13.47
CA VAL A 105 -25.60 20.86 14.57
C VAL A 105 -24.59 19.72 14.68
N ARG A 106 -23.30 20.04 14.53
CA ARG A 106 -22.18 19.11 14.71
C ARG A 106 -21.35 19.55 15.91
N LYS A 107 -20.92 18.59 16.74
CA LYS A 107 -19.97 18.87 17.82
C LYS A 107 -18.57 18.98 17.22
N MET A 108 -17.92 20.12 17.43
CA MET A 108 -16.52 20.35 17.08
C MET A 108 -15.86 21.10 18.22
N ASP A 109 -14.56 20.84 18.42
CA ASP A 109 -13.79 21.58 19.39
C ASP A 109 -13.58 23.01 18.88
N THR A 110 -14.01 23.98 19.66
CA THR A 110 -13.95 25.43 19.32
C THR A 110 -13.24 26.22 20.41
N THR A 111 -12.52 25.51 21.29
CA THR A 111 -11.68 26.10 22.33
C THR A 111 -10.65 27.05 21.70
N GLY A 112 -10.71 28.33 22.08
CA GLY A 112 -9.80 29.36 21.60
C GLY A 112 -10.27 30.21 20.41
N VAL A 113 -11.46 29.98 19.84
CA VAL A 113 -11.98 30.85 18.77
C VAL A 113 -13.13 31.74 19.22
N ALA A 114 -12.90 33.06 19.19
CA ALA A 114 -13.90 34.03 19.58
C ALA A 114 -15.10 33.97 18.62
N PRO A 115 -16.34 33.86 19.13
CA PRO A 115 -17.52 33.84 18.29
C PRO A 115 -17.60 35.16 17.51
N LYS A 116 -17.70 35.10 16.18
CA LYS A 116 -18.00 36.30 15.38
C LYS A 116 -19.33 36.88 15.87
N PRO A 117 -19.39 38.16 16.29
CA PRO A 117 -20.65 38.77 16.67
C PRO A 117 -21.54 38.81 15.42
N VAL A 118 -22.59 38.00 15.42
CA VAL A 118 -23.66 38.13 14.44
C VAL A 118 -24.39 39.41 14.80
N MET A 119 -23.97 40.53 14.20
CA MET A 119 -24.71 41.78 14.36
C MET A 119 -26.12 41.54 13.81
N PRO A 120 -27.18 41.81 14.58
CA PRO A 120 -28.52 41.71 14.04
C PRO A 120 -28.61 42.67 12.85
N ALA A 121 -29.05 42.17 11.70
CA ALA A 121 -29.31 43.01 10.53
C ALA A 121 -30.16 44.21 10.99
N ALA A 122 -29.67 45.42 10.73
CA ALA A 122 -30.34 46.65 11.14
C ALA A 122 -31.80 46.59 10.70
N LYS A 123 -32.74 46.58 11.66
CA LYS A 123 -34.15 46.68 11.37
C LYS A 123 -34.35 48.01 10.65
N LYS A 124 -34.54 47.98 9.33
CA LYS A 124 -35.04 49.14 8.59
C LYS A 124 -36.40 49.48 9.20
N GLY A 125 -36.44 50.52 10.02
CA GLY A 125 -37.67 51.01 10.61
C GLY A 125 -38.64 51.34 9.49
N LYS A 126 -39.87 50.81 9.56
CA LYS A 126 -40.98 51.33 8.79
C LYS A 126 -41.20 52.77 9.25
N THR A 127 -40.77 53.74 8.45
CA THR A 127 -41.27 55.11 8.56
C THR A 127 -42.78 55.06 8.29
N LYS A 128 -43.54 55.61 9.23
CA LYS A 128 -44.99 55.75 9.19
C LYS A 128 -45.43 56.56 7.99
#